data_AF-A0A367LUS2-F1
#
_entry.id   AF-A0A367LUS2-F1
#
_cell.length_a   1.000
_cell.length_b   1.000
_cell.length_c   1.000
_cell.angle_alpha   90.00
_cell.angle_beta   90.00
_cell.angle_gamma   90.00
#
_symmetry.space_group_name_H-M   'P 1'
#
loop_
_entity.id
_entity.type
_entity.pdbx_description
1 polymer ?
#
loop_
_entity_poly.entity_id
_entity_poly.type
_entity_poly.pdbx_seq_one_letter_code
_entity_poly.pdbx_strand_id
1 'polypeptide(L)'
;RAPRVQIEYDVELYGAEKKVQLPFVMGVMADLAGKPAEPQAAVADRKFLEIDVDTFDARLKAMKPRVAFNVPNVLTGEGNLSLDITFESMDDFSPAA
;
A
#
# COMPACT_ATOMS: atom_id res chain seq x y z
N ARG A 1 -27.23 -7.72 55.15
CA ARG A 1 -28.29 -8.69 54.76
C ARG A 1 -28.12 -8.93 53.27
N ALA A 2 -27.88 -10.17 52.84
CA ALA A 2 -27.73 -10.47 51.42
C ALA A 2 -29.04 -10.10 50.65
N PRO A 3 -28.93 -9.63 49.40
CA PRO A 3 -30.09 -9.23 48.61
C PRO A 3 -31.07 -10.40 48.49
N ARG A 4 -32.37 -10.11 48.60
CA ARG A 4 -33.43 -11.14 48.63
C ARG A 4 -33.64 -11.80 47.26
N VAL A 5 -33.20 -11.16 46.18
CA VAL A 5 -33.27 -11.66 44.81
C VAL A 5 -32.09 -11.09 44.02
N GLN A 6 -31.45 -11.95 43.23
CA GLN A 6 -30.38 -11.61 42.29
C GLN A 6 -30.70 -12.36 40.99
N ILE A 7 -30.78 -11.65 39.86
CA ILE A 7 -31.12 -12.24 38.57
C ILE A 7 -29.88 -12.09 37.69
N GLU A 8 -29.31 -13.22 37.28
CA GLU A 8 -28.19 -13.30 36.35
C GLU A 8 -28.66 -13.99 35.08
N TYR A 9 -28.10 -13.55 33.95
CA TYR A 9 -28.34 -14.16 32.65
C TYR A 9 -27.05 -14.85 32.22
N ASP A 10 -27.05 -16.18 32.31
CA ASP A 10 -25.95 -17.01 31.83
C ASP A 10 -26.33 -17.61 30.47
N VAL A 11 -25.47 -17.45 29.48
CA VAL A 11 -25.67 -18.02 28.15
C VAL A 11 -25.03 -19.40 28.16
N GLU A 12 -25.86 -20.43 28.34
CA GLU A 12 -25.38 -21.81 28.33
C GLU A 12 -25.02 -22.24 26.90
N LEU A 13 -23.71 -22.33 26.64
CA LEU A 13 -23.18 -22.61 25.30
C LEU A 13 -23.06 -24.11 24.98
N TYR A 14 -23.62 -25.04 25.75
CA TYR A 14 -23.65 -26.50 25.48
C TYR A 14 -22.41 -27.11 24.79
N GLY A 15 -21.19 -26.70 25.18
CA GLY A 15 -19.95 -27.18 24.55
C GLY A 15 -19.75 -26.75 23.09
N ALA A 16 -20.47 -25.73 22.61
CA ALA A 16 -20.37 -25.19 21.26
C ALA A 16 -18.94 -24.78 20.96
N GLU A 17 -18.36 -25.39 19.92
CA GLU A 17 -17.04 -25.02 19.45
C GLU A 17 -17.04 -23.57 18.96
N LYS A 18 -16.19 -22.75 19.58
CA LYS A 18 -15.98 -21.37 19.14
C LYS A 18 -15.37 -21.39 17.74
N LYS A 19 -16.17 -21.02 16.73
CA LYS A 19 -15.66 -20.78 15.38
C LYS A 19 -14.68 -19.60 15.42
N VAL A 20 -13.41 -19.87 15.16
CA VAL A 20 -12.39 -18.83 14.94
C VAL A 20 -12.32 -18.59 13.44
N GLN A 21 -12.53 -17.34 13.03
CA GLN A 21 -12.36 -16.94 11.64
C GLN A 21 -10.95 -16.38 11.47
N LEU A 22 -10.13 -17.07 10.69
CA LEU A 22 -8.81 -16.61 10.32
C LEU A 22 -8.92 -15.86 8.97
N PRO A 23 -8.59 -14.56 8.92
CA PRO A 23 -8.59 -13.84 7.64
C PRO A 23 -7.46 -14.37 6.76
N PHE A 24 -7.77 -14.55 5.47
CA PHE A 24 -6.75 -14.80 4.47
C PHE A 24 -6.12 -13.48 4.04
N VAL A 25 -4.84 -13.29 4.33
CA VAL A 25 -4.07 -12.09 3.97
C VAL A 25 -2.99 -12.47 2.96
N MET A 26 -2.91 -11.73 1.86
CA MET A 26 -1.92 -11.95 0.82
C MET A 26 -0.82 -10.88 0.88
N GLY A 27 0.42 -11.31 1.05
CA GLY A 27 1.59 -10.44 0.94
C GLY A 27 2.09 -10.35 -0.50
N VAL A 28 2.32 -9.14 -1.00
CA VAL A 28 2.91 -8.89 -2.33
C VAL A 28 4.24 -8.18 -2.15
N MET A 29 5.27 -8.64 -2.87
CA MET A 29 6.57 -7.99 -2.94
C MET A 29 6.86 -7.62 -4.39
N ALA A 30 7.27 -6.38 -4.63
CA ALA A 30 7.55 -5.84 -5.95
C ALA A 30 8.61 -4.74 -5.88
N ASP A 31 9.32 -4.51 -6.98
CA ASP A 31 10.11 -3.31 -7.18
C ASP A 31 9.20 -2.19 -7.71
N LEU A 32 9.03 -1.14 -6.91
CA LEU A 32 8.01 -0.11 -7.14
C LEU A 32 8.56 1.31 -7.15
N ALA A 33 9.79 1.55 -6.68
CA ALA A 33 10.34 2.91 -6.59
C ALA A 33 11.16 3.31 -7.83
N GLY A 34 11.60 2.35 -8.64
CA GLY A 34 12.39 2.59 -9.85
C GLY A 34 13.75 3.22 -9.53
N LYS A 35 13.96 4.47 -9.96
CA LYS A 35 15.18 5.26 -9.69
C LYS A 35 14.87 6.36 -8.66
N PRO A 36 14.80 6.01 -7.36
CA PRO A 36 14.45 6.98 -6.32
C PRO A 36 15.53 8.07 -6.23
N ALA A 37 15.10 9.30 -5.95
CA ALA A 37 16.02 10.42 -5.75
C ALA A 37 16.82 10.29 -4.44
N GLU A 38 16.18 9.71 -3.43
CA GLU A 38 16.78 9.44 -2.12
C GLU A 38 17.02 7.93 -1.94
N PRO A 39 18.08 7.53 -1.20
CA PRO A 39 18.29 6.13 -0.86
C PRO A 39 17.08 5.55 -0.13
N GLN A 40 16.61 4.38 -0.59
CA GLN A 40 15.55 3.68 0.11
C GLN A 40 16.04 3.15 1.47
N ALA A 41 15.11 3.00 2.41
CA ALA A 41 15.37 2.30 3.66
C ALA A 41 15.93 0.89 3.42
N ALA A 42 16.72 0.39 4.36
CA ALA A 42 17.24 -0.97 4.28
C ALA A 42 16.09 -1.99 4.26
N VAL A 43 16.30 -3.15 3.64
CA VAL A 43 15.23 -4.15 3.44
C VAL A 43 14.60 -4.59 4.77
N ALA A 44 15.39 -4.73 5.83
CA ALA A 44 14.91 -5.12 7.16
C ALA A 44 13.96 -4.08 7.80
N ASP A 45 14.06 -2.81 7.38
CA ASP A 45 13.25 -1.72 7.90
C ASP A 45 11.94 -1.53 7.10
N ARG A 46 11.80 -2.18 5.94
CA ARG A 46 10.62 -2.11 5.09
C ARG A 46 9.54 -3.03 5.62
N LYS A 47 8.41 -2.45 6.01
CA LYS A 47 7.25 -3.18 6.50
C LYS A 47 6.26 -3.45 5.36
N PHE A 48 5.53 -4.55 5.46
CA PHE A 48 4.31 -4.74 4.68
C PHE A 48 3.31 -3.65 5.06
N LEU A 49 2.79 -2.98 4.05
CA LEU A 49 1.75 -1.97 4.19
C LEU A 49 0.46 -2.54 3.63
N GLU A 50 -0.63 -2.30 4.33
CA GLU A 50 -1.97 -2.63 3.82
C GLU A 50 -2.32 -1.70 2.66
N ILE A 51 -2.83 -2.29 1.58
CA ILE A 51 -3.24 -1.61 0.36
C ILE A 51 -4.59 -2.18 -0.06
N ASP A 52 -5.51 -1.28 -0.40
CA ASP A 52 -6.79 -1.55 -1.01
C ASP A 52 -7.08 -0.47 -2.07
N VAL A 53 -8.28 -0.50 -2.65
CA VAL A 53 -8.71 0.44 -3.69
C VAL A 53 -8.85 1.88 -3.17
N ASP A 54 -9.08 2.06 -1.87
CA ASP A 54 -9.30 3.37 -1.27
C ASP A 54 -7.96 4.06 -0.91
N THR A 55 -6.92 3.27 -0.65
CA THR A 55 -5.61 3.75 -0.20
C THR A 55 -4.53 3.75 -1.29
N PHE A 56 -4.83 3.25 -2.49
CA PHE A 56 -3.83 3.00 -3.54
C PHE A 56 -3.02 4.25 -3.91
N ASP A 57 -3.67 5.36 -4.27
CA ASP A 57 -2.96 6.59 -4.66
C ASP A 57 -2.18 7.19 -3.49
N ALA A 58 -2.72 7.13 -2.28
CA ALA A 58 -2.00 7.58 -1.08
C ALA A 58 -0.72 6.76 -0.86
N ARG A 59 -0.76 5.45 -1.14
CA ARG A 59 0.41 4.56 -1.07
C ARG A 59 1.42 4.85 -2.18
N LEU A 60 0.95 5.07 -3.40
CA LEU A 60 1.80 5.45 -4.54
C LEU A 60 2.53 6.77 -4.23
N LYS A 61 1.79 7.80 -3.84
CA LYS A 61 2.34 9.11 -3.47
C LYS A 61 3.35 9.04 -2.33
N ALA A 62 3.08 8.23 -1.31
CA ALA A 62 4.00 8.04 -0.19
C ALA A 62 5.31 7.35 -0.61
N MET A 63 5.23 6.44 -1.58
CA MET A 63 6.39 5.70 -2.09
C MET A 63 7.25 6.52 -3.06
N LYS A 64 6.65 7.49 -3.76
CA LYS A 64 7.29 8.35 -4.76
C LYS A 64 8.02 7.56 -5.87
N PRO A 65 7.34 6.68 -6.62
CA PRO A 65 7.92 6.03 -7.79
C PRO A 65 8.51 7.07 -8.74
N ARG A 66 9.76 6.88 -9.14
CA ARG A 66 10.47 7.85 -9.99
C ARG A 66 11.19 7.18 -11.14
N VAL A 67 11.11 7.80 -12.30
CA VAL A 67 11.87 7.42 -13.50
C VAL A 67 12.73 8.59 -13.96
N ALA A 68 13.99 8.31 -14.25
CA ALA A 68 14.93 9.28 -14.79
C ALA A 68 15.80 8.63 -15.88
N PHE A 69 15.62 9.08 -17.12
CA PHE A 69 16.32 8.54 -18.29
C PHE A 69 16.29 9.53 -19.46
N ASN A 70 17.16 9.30 -20.43
CA ASN A 70 17.28 10.11 -21.63
C ASN A 70 16.52 9.44 -22.78
N VAL A 71 15.79 10.22 -23.56
CA VAL A 71 15.09 9.77 -24.77
C VAL A 71 15.54 10.57 -25.99
N PRO A 72 15.50 10.01 -27.21
CA PRO A 72 15.76 10.79 -28.42
C PRO A 72 14.79 11.97 -28.55
N ASN A 73 15.31 13.16 -28.84
CA ASN A 73 14.49 14.37 -28.94
C ASN A 73 13.89 14.54 -30.35
N VAL A 74 12.61 14.19 -30.49
CA VAL A 74 11.87 14.32 -31.75
C VAL A 74 11.23 15.70 -31.95
N LEU A 75 11.31 16.63 -30.98
CA LEU A 75 10.76 17.98 -31.09
C LEU A 75 11.65 18.89 -31.95
N THR A 76 12.96 18.79 -31.76
CA THR A 76 13.97 19.53 -32.55
C THR A 76 14.71 18.63 -33.53
N GLY A 77 14.70 17.31 -33.32
CA GLY A 77 15.45 16.34 -34.13
C GLY A 77 16.92 16.20 -33.76
N GLU A 78 17.38 16.87 -32.69
CA GLU A 78 18.78 16.89 -32.28
C GLU A 78 18.98 16.42 -30.84
N GLY A 79 19.92 15.48 -30.66
CA GLY A 79 20.35 15.01 -29.35
C GLY A 79 19.31 14.20 -28.59
N ASN A 80 19.49 14.16 -27.26
CA ASN A 80 18.59 13.48 -26.34
C ASN A 80 17.93 14.50 -25.39
N LEU A 81 16.70 14.24 -25.02
CA LEU A 81 15.94 14.93 -23.98
C LEU A 81 16.04 14.11 -22.69
N SER A 82 16.52 14.75 -21.61
CA SER A 82 16.51 14.16 -20.27
C SER A 82 15.12 14.30 -19.65
N LEU A 83 14.56 13.19 -19.17
CA LEU A 83 13.29 13.15 -18.46
C LEU A 83 13.52 12.77 -17.00
N ASP A 84 12.76 13.42 -16.11
CA ASP A 84 12.71 13.14 -14.68
C ASP A 84 11.26 13.29 -14.22
N ILE A 85 10.62 12.17 -13.88
CA ILE A 85 9.19 12.10 -13.57
C ILE A 85 9.02 11.32 -12.28
N THR A 86 8.26 11.90 -11.34
CA THR A 86 7.82 11.24 -10.11
C THR A 86 6.31 11.13 -10.14
N PHE A 87 5.78 9.93 -9.93
CA PHE A 87 4.35 9.64 -9.97
C PHE A 87 3.74 9.78 -8.58
N GLU A 88 2.61 10.46 -8.49
CA GLU A 88 1.82 10.65 -7.27
C GLU A 88 0.46 9.93 -7.31
N SER A 89 -0.09 9.69 -8.50
CA SER A 89 -1.35 8.96 -8.69
C SER A 89 -1.27 7.92 -9.81
N MET A 90 -2.22 7.00 -9.87
CA MET A 90 -2.30 6.07 -11.00
C MET A 90 -2.57 6.77 -12.35
N ASP A 91 -3.26 7.91 -12.32
CA ASP A 91 -3.56 8.70 -13.52
C ASP A 91 -2.30 9.32 -14.14
N ASP A 92 -1.23 9.49 -13.36
CA ASP A 92 0.06 10.04 -13.82
C ASP A 92 0.78 9.11 -14.81
N PHE A 93 0.35 7.84 -14.92
CA PHE A 93 0.82 6.92 -15.96
C PHE A 93 0.14 7.15 -17.31
N SER A 94 -0.88 8.01 -17.38
CA SER A 94 -1.51 8.39 -18.62
C SER A 94 -0.66 9.40 -19.40
N PRO A 95 -0.71 9.43 -20.74
CA PRO A 95 0.08 10.37 -21.54
C PRO A 95 -0.29 11.85 -21.37
N ALA A 96 -1.39 12.16 -20.68
CA ALA A 96 -1.95 13.51 -20.57
C ALA A 96 -1.60 14.23 -19.26
N ALA A 97 -1.05 13.51 -18.28
CA ALA A 97 -0.70 14.03 -16.96
C ALA A 97 0.54 14.95 -16.98
#